data_AF-A0AA38KW55-F1
#
_entry.id   AF-A0AA38KW55-F1
#
_cell.length_a   1.000
_cell.length_b   1.000
_cell.length_c   1.000
_cell.angle_alpha   90.00
_cell.angle_beta   90.00
_cell.angle_gamma   90.00
#
_symmetry.space_group_name_H-M   'P 1'
#
loop_
_entity.id
_entity.type
_entity.pdbx_description
1 polymer ?
#
loop_
_entity_poly.entity_id
_entity_poly.type
_entity_poly.pdbx_seq_one_letter_code
_entity_poly.pdbx_strand_id
1 'polypeptide(L)'
;ARKYAACSCRIIIKTYPGCSSILGRYIEEHTHALGETNARFCQIPQETWDDIENLIRAGTKLDAVLEQVNENSSHPRNKFISRADVRRMEKLVEEENIRLGKKDGESVLAWARRLESEGSLLAFKASNAPPPPGSSVNETAFIFIIQTKYMREKWNEWGNDFAGLDATHNTS
;
A
#
# COMPACT_ATOMS: atom_id res chain seq x y z
N ALA A 1 10.08 -8.59 -19.86
CA ALA A 1 11.00 -8.87 -18.73
C ALA A 1 10.66 -10.23 -18.14
N ARG A 2 11.62 -11.17 -18.09
CA ARG A 2 11.40 -12.50 -17.46
C ARG A 2 11.16 -12.27 -15.95
N LYS A 3 10.03 -12.77 -15.43
CA LYS A 3 9.76 -12.78 -13.98
C LYS A 3 10.79 -13.69 -13.31
N TYR A 4 11.70 -13.14 -12.50
CA TYR A 4 12.65 -13.88 -11.67
C TYR A 4 11.98 -14.62 -10.47
N ALA A 5 10.66 -14.82 -10.52
CA ALA A 5 9.85 -15.29 -9.40
C ALA A 5 9.64 -16.82 -9.35
N ALA A 6 10.37 -17.59 -10.15
CA ALA A 6 10.18 -19.04 -10.27
C ALA A 6 11.49 -19.80 -10.03
N CYS A 7 12.00 -19.71 -8.80
CA CYS A 7 13.12 -20.55 -8.36
C CYS A 7 12.68 -22.02 -8.35
N SER A 8 13.47 -22.91 -8.94
CA SER A 8 13.24 -24.38 -8.89
C SER A 8 13.61 -25.00 -7.55
N CYS A 9 14.34 -24.27 -6.70
CA CYS A 9 14.77 -24.74 -5.40
C CYS A 9 13.58 -24.94 -4.47
N ARG A 10 13.57 -26.05 -3.76
CA ARG A 10 12.47 -26.43 -2.86
C ARG A 10 12.94 -27.37 -1.77
N ILE A 11 12.27 -27.28 -0.63
CA ILE A 11 12.35 -28.27 0.44
C ILE A 11 11.09 -29.12 0.45
N ILE A 12 11.25 -30.44 0.48
CA ILE A 12 10.16 -31.39 0.61
C ILE A 12 10.23 -31.95 2.03
N ILE A 13 9.22 -31.66 2.84
CA ILE A 13 9.10 -32.13 4.21
C ILE A 13 8.02 -33.21 4.26
N LYS A 14 8.33 -34.35 4.88
CA LYS A 14 7.37 -35.42 5.18
C LYS A 14 7.31 -35.64 6.68
N THR A 15 6.10 -35.67 7.21
CA THR A 15 5.78 -36.01 8.60
C THR A 15 4.83 -37.20 8.61
N TYR A 16 4.93 -38.03 9.66
CA TYR A 16 4.09 -39.21 9.84
C TYR A 16 3.41 -39.15 11.21
N PRO A 17 2.10 -39.49 11.31
CA PRO A 17 1.41 -39.54 12.61
C PRO A 17 2.12 -40.49 13.59
N GLY A 18 2.33 -40.04 14.82
CA GLY A 18 2.99 -40.82 15.88
C GLY A 18 4.51 -40.86 15.81
N CYS A 19 5.14 -40.24 14.81
CA CYS A 19 6.60 -40.10 14.72
C CYS A 19 7.04 -38.68 15.06
N SER A 20 8.03 -38.54 15.94
CA SER A 20 8.68 -37.25 16.26
C SER A 20 9.71 -36.84 15.21
N SER A 21 10.10 -37.75 14.31
CA SER A 21 11.12 -37.52 13.30
C SER A 21 10.53 -36.88 12.04
N ILE A 22 11.14 -35.78 11.60
CA ILE A 22 10.80 -35.07 10.36
C ILE A 22 11.80 -35.49 9.27
N LEU A 23 11.30 -35.95 8.12
CA LEU A 23 12.15 -36.23 6.96
C LEU A 23 12.13 -35.04 6.01
N GLY A 24 13.29 -34.44 5.78
CA GLY A 24 13.47 -33.34 4.82
C GLY A 24 14.34 -33.77 3.64
N ARG A 25 13.92 -33.41 2.42
CA ARG A 25 14.79 -33.44 1.23
C ARG A 25 14.89 -32.03 0.67
N TYR A 26 16.11 -31.51 0.63
CA TYR A 26 16.41 -30.23 -0.02
C TYR A 26 16.82 -30.48 -1.48
N ILE A 27 16.26 -29.70 -2.41
CA ILE A 27 16.63 -29.68 -3.82
C ILE A 27 17.29 -28.33 -4.09
N GLU A 28 18.61 -28.34 -4.26
CA GLU A 28 19.47 -27.15 -4.38
C GLU A 28 19.53 -26.57 -5.81
N GLU A 29 18.81 -27.13 -6.78
CA GLU A 29 18.81 -26.60 -8.14
C GLU A 29 18.12 -25.23 -8.20
N HIS A 30 18.86 -24.19 -8.62
CA HIS A 30 18.34 -22.83 -8.80
C HIS A 30 18.29 -22.44 -10.28
N THR A 31 17.24 -21.72 -10.67
CA THR A 31 17.08 -21.14 -12.03
C THR A 31 17.74 -19.77 -12.18
N HIS A 32 18.45 -19.31 -11.14
CA HIS A 32 19.10 -18.00 -11.09
C HIS A 32 20.41 -18.07 -10.30
N ALA A 33 21.28 -17.08 -10.49
CA ALA A 33 22.50 -16.94 -9.71
C ALA A 33 22.17 -16.73 -8.22
N LEU A 34 23.05 -17.22 -7.35
CA LEU A 34 23.02 -17.00 -5.90
C LEU A 34 24.04 -15.93 -5.49
N GLY A 35 24.05 -15.57 -4.21
CA GLY A 35 25.02 -14.63 -3.64
C GLY A 35 24.76 -13.18 -4.05
N GLU A 36 25.83 -12.40 -4.25
CA GLU A 36 25.75 -10.95 -4.51
C GLU A 36 24.90 -10.61 -5.74
N THR A 37 24.94 -11.45 -6.79
CA THR A 37 24.13 -11.26 -8.01
C THR A 37 22.64 -11.33 -7.73
N ASN A 38 22.22 -12.06 -6.70
CA ASN A 38 20.83 -12.14 -6.26
C ASN A 38 20.48 -11.09 -5.20
N ALA A 39 21.47 -10.43 -4.60
CA ALA A 39 21.27 -9.58 -3.44
C ALA A 39 20.22 -8.50 -3.68
N ARG A 40 20.14 -7.90 -4.88
CA ARG A 40 19.10 -6.91 -5.23
C ARG A 40 17.65 -7.41 -5.14
N PHE A 41 17.45 -8.73 -5.21
CA PHE A 41 16.13 -9.37 -5.14
C PHE A 41 15.84 -9.94 -3.74
N CYS A 42 16.82 -9.94 -2.84
CA CYS A 42 16.62 -10.31 -1.46
C CYS A 42 15.83 -9.23 -0.72
N GLN A 43 15.20 -9.62 0.38
CA GLN A 43 14.58 -8.68 1.31
C GLN A 43 15.64 -7.77 1.95
N ILE A 44 15.26 -6.53 2.25
CA ILE A 44 16.09 -5.61 3.03
C ILE A 44 16.17 -6.17 4.46
N PRO A 45 17.37 -6.32 5.06
CA PRO A 45 17.51 -6.80 6.44
C PRO A 45 16.74 -5.91 7.42
N GLN A 46 16.22 -6.51 8.49
CA GLN A 46 15.42 -5.78 9.48
C GLN A 46 16.22 -4.65 10.13
N GLU A 47 17.48 -4.88 10.51
CA GLU A 47 18.37 -3.86 11.09
C GLU A 47 18.50 -2.63 10.18
N THR A 48 18.65 -2.84 8.88
CA THR A 48 18.71 -1.76 7.90
C THR A 48 17.38 -1.04 7.75
N TRP A 49 16.28 -1.78 7.91
CA TRP A 49 14.94 -1.22 7.90
C TRP A 49 14.76 -0.26 9.08
N ASP A 50 15.16 -0.70 10.28
CA ASP A 50 15.10 0.09 11.51
C ASP A 50 15.98 1.34 11.41
N ASP A 51 17.18 1.23 10.82
CA ASP A 51 18.07 2.37 10.57
C ASP A 51 17.44 3.41 9.64
N ILE A 52 16.87 2.96 8.51
CA ILE A 52 16.18 3.85 7.57
C ILE A 52 15.00 4.53 8.25
N GLU A 53 14.21 3.77 9.02
CA GLU A 53 13.07 4.28 9.76
C GLU A 53 13.49 5.37 10.75
N ASN A 54 14.54 5.13 11.53
CA ASN A 54 15.09 6.10 12.49
C ASN A 54 15.53 7.39 11.79
N LEU A 55 16.19 7.29 10.64
CA LEU A 55 16.62 8.45 9.86
C LEU A 55 15.43 9.24 9.28
N ILE A 56 14.40 8.55 8.79
CA ILE A 56 13.16 9.17 8.32
C ILE A 56 12.47 9.92 9.47
N ARG A 57 12.35 9.28 10.64
CA ARG A 57 11.75 9.89 11.84
C ARG A 57 12.54 11.09 12.35
N ALA A 58 13.86 11.09 12.18
CA ALA A 58 14.72 12.23 12.49
C ALA A 58 14.58 13.40 11.49
N GLY A 59 13.80 13.23 10.41
CA GLY A 59 13.60 14.24 9.37
C GLY A 59 14.76 14.32 8.37
N THR A 60 15.61 13.29 8.28
CA THR A 60 16.71 13.25 7.32
C THR A 60 16.16 13.18 5.90
N LYS A 61 16.70 14.02 5.00
CA LYS A 61 16.29 14.04 3.59
C LYS A 61 16.59 12.71 2.91
N LEU A 62 15.69 12.27 2.04
CA LEU A 62 15.76 11.02 1.27
C LEU A 62 17.16 10.71 0.70
N ASP A 63 17.81 11.70 0.09
CA ASP A 63 19.11 11.51 -0.54
C ASP A 63 20.23 11.24 0.48
N ALA A 64 20.18 11.89 1.63
CA ALA A 64 21.13 11.65 2.72
C ALA A 64 20.89 10.28 3.38
N VAL A 65 19.63 9.83 3.49
CA VAL A 65 19.31 8.47 3.96
C VAL A 65 19.92 7.43 3.02
N LEU A 66 19.78 7.62 1.71
CA LEU A 66 20.32 6.70 0.71
C LEU A 66 21.83 6.65 0.73
N GLU A 67 22.50 7.79 0.83
CA GLU A 67 23.95 7.88 0.94
C GLU A 67 24.43 7.11 2.18
N GLN A 68 23.85 7.42 3.34
CA GLN A 68 24.23 6.80 4.60
C GLN A 68 24.03 5.28 4.62
N VAL A 69 22.94 4.78 4.04
CA VAL A 69 22.61 3.34 4.02
C VAL A 69 23.45 2.58 3.00
N ASN A 70 23.72 3.18 1.84
CA ASN A 70 24.55 2.53 0.81
C ASN A 70 26.02 2.49 1.21
N GLU A 71 26.52 3.52 1.90
CA GLU A 71 27.94 3.64 2.25
C GLU A 71 28.32 2.88 3.53
N ASN A 72 27.45 2.87 4.55
CA ASN A 72 27.80 2.28 5.85
C ASN A 72 27.38 0.82 6.02
N SER A 73 26.81 0.21 4.99
CA SER A 73 26.27 -1.14 5.11
C SER A 73 27.28 -2.23 4.77
N SER A 74 27.43 -3.19 5.69
CA SER A 74 28.11 -4.46 5.46
C SER A 74 27.28 -5.45 4.63
N HIS A 75 25.95 -5.31 4.59
CA HIS A 75 25.06 -6.26 3.93
C HIS A 75 24.95 -6.03 2.41
N PRO A 76 25.15 -7.06 1.55
CA PRO A 76 25.16 -6.90 0.09
C PRO A 76 23.88 -6.33 -0.51
N ARG A 77 22.70 -6.61 0.09
CA ARG A 77 21.40 -6.06 -0.37
C ARG A 77 21.37 -4.53 -0.35
N ASN A 78 22.06 -3.93 0.59
CA ASN A 78 21.83 -2.53 0.93
C ASN A 78 22.36 -1.59 -0.14
N LYS A 79 23.44 -1.99 -0.84
CA LYS A 79 23.98 -1.31 -2.04
C LYS A 79 22.97 -1.16 -3.18
N PHE A 80 21.86 -1.90 -3.11
CA PHE A 80 20.78 -1.87 -4.10
C PHE A 80 19.52 -1.19 -3.55
N ILE A 81 19.59 -0.52 -2.39
CA ILE A 81 18.46 0.23 -1.85
C ILE A 81 18.27 1.48 -2.72
N SER A 82 17.05 1.61 -3.22
CA SER A 82 16.68 2.66 -4.16
C SER A 82 15.83 3.74 -3.49
N ARG A 83 15.71 4.91 -4.15
CA ARG A 83 14.73 5.95 -3.75
C ARG A 83 13.31 5.41 -3.59
N ALA A 84 12.92 4.44 -4.41
CA ALA A 84 11.60 3.82 -4.32
C ALA A 84 11.43 2.97 -3.06
N ASP A 85 12.50 2.33 -2.58
CA ASP A 85 12.49 1.59 -1.32
C ASP A 85 12.27 2.54 -0.14
N VAL A 86 13.08 3.60 -0.05
CA VAL A 86 13.00 4.57 1.05
C VAL A 86 11.67 5.32 1.03
N ARG A 87 11.13 5.72 -0.14
CA ARG A 87 9.80 6.33 -0.24
C ARG A 87 8.67 5.41 0.23
N ARG A 88 8.77 4.09 0.00
CA ARG A 88 7.78 3.14 0.53
C ARG A 88 7.84 3.09 2.04
N MET A 89 9.03 3.12 2.63
CA MET A 89 9.19 3.16 4.09
C MET A 89 8.71 4.47 4.67
N GLU A 90 9.00 5.61 4.03
CA GLU A 90 8.48 6.93 4.40
C GLU A 90 6.96 6.93 4.46
N LYS A 91 6.30 6.36 3.44
CA LYS A 91 4.84 6.20 3.42
C LYS A 91 4.33 5.35 4.58
N LEU A 92 5.00 4.25 4.92
CA LEU A 92 4.62 3.39 6.06
C LEU A 92 4.75 4.13 7.39
N VAL A 93 5.85 4.87 7.59
CA VAL A 93 6.06 5.72 8.77
C VAL A 93 5.04 6.85 8.84
N GLU A 94 4.68 7.44 7.69
CA GLU A 94 3.64 8.45 7.60
C GLU A 94 2.28 7.85 7.96
N GLU A 95 1.93 6.68 7.44
CA GLU A 95 0.69 5.95 7.75
C GLU A 95 0.55 5.61 9.24
N GLU A 96 1.64 5.32 9.95
CA GLU A 96 1.63 5.14 11.41
C GLU A 96 1.33 6.43 12.19
N ASN A 97 1.77 7.58 11.65
CA ASN A 97 1.59 8.89 12.26
C ASN A 97 0.30 9.59 11.81
N ILE A 98 -0.25 9.24 10.65
CA ILE A 98 -1.60 9.61 10.20
C ILE A 98 -2.58 8.74 11.00
N ARG A 99 -2.73 9.08 12.28
CA ARG A 99 -3.96 8.76 13.01
C ARG A 99 -5.02 9.70 12.47
N LEU A 100 -5.93 9.17 11.64
CA LEU A 100 -7.19 9.83 11.31
C LEU A 100 -7.71 10.49 12.59
N GLY A 101 -7.90 11.80 12.56
CA GLY A 101 -8.27 12.56 13.74
C GLY A 101 -9.53 11.93 14.33
N LYS A 102 -9.68 11.90 15.67
CA LYS A 102 -10.92 11.39 16.31
C LYS A 102 -12.21 12.05 15.78
N LYS A 103 -12.07 13.19 15.10
CA LYS A 103 -13.14 13.98 14.49
C LYS A 103 -13.19 13.92 12.97
N ASP A 104 -12.40 13.07 12.30
CA ASP A 104 -12.43 12.99 10.83
C ASP A 104 -13.81 12.60 10.32
N GLY A 105 -14.52 11.73 11.04
CA GLY A 105 -15.93 11.43 10.74
C GLY A 105 -16.82 12.68 10.78
N GLU A 106 -16.62 13.57 11.76
CA GLU A 106 -17.35 14.84 11.86
C GLU A 106 -16.98 15.81 10.73
N SER A 107 -15.70 15.87 10.36
CA SER A 107 -15.21 16.71 9.26
C SER A 107 -15.76 16.25 7.91
N VAL A 108 -15.77 14.94 7.65
CA VAL A 108 -16.33 14.36 6.43
C VAL A 108 -17.85 14.59 6.36
N LEU A 109 -18.56 14.44 7.48
CA LEU A 109 -19.99 14.76 7.56
C LEU A 109 -20.28 16.24 7.32
N ALA A 110 -19.47 17.14 7.91
CA ALA A 110 -19.61 18.57 7.69
C ALA A 110 -19.36 18.95 6.22
N TRP A 111 -18.37 18.31 5.58
CA TRP A 111 -18.08 18.52 4.18
C TRP A 111 -19.18 17.99 3.27
N ALA A 112 -19.72 16.79 3.55
CA ALA A 112 -20.86 16.24 2.81
C ALA A 112 -22.08 17.19 2.86
N ARG A 113 -22.44 17.71 4.04
CA ARG A 113 -23.54 18.70 4.20
C ARG A 113 -23.29 19.97 3.40
N ARG A 114 -22.05 20.46 3.37
CA ARG A 114 -21.68 21.63 2.57
C ARG A 114 -21.86 21.34 1.07
N LEU A 115 -21.36 20.20 0.58
CA LEU A 115 -21.50 19.82 -0.82
C LEU A 115 -22.96 19.60 -1.23
N GLU A 116 -23.79 19.08 -0.32
CA GLU A 116 -25.23 18.96 -0.51
C GLU A 116 -25.87 20.34 -0.70
N SER A 117 -25.53 21.32 0.15
CA SER A 117 -26.03 22.70 0.02
C SER A 117 -25.56 23.39 -1.27
N GLU A 118 -24.40 23.00 -1.81
CA GLU A 118 -23.85 23.49 -3.07
C GLU A 118 -24.37 22.71 -4.30
N GLY A 119 -25.28 21.74 -4.09
CA GLY A 119 -25.81 20.85 -5.13
C GLY A 119 -24.74 20.00 -5.82
N SER A 120 -23.61 19.77 -5.14
CA SER A 120 -22.43 19.08 -5.66
C SER A 120 -22.20 17.70 -5.05
N LEU A 121 -23.09 17.28 -4.13
CA LEU A 121 -23.12 15.93 -3.59
C LEU A 121 -24.06 15.05 -4.42
N LEU A 122 -23.56 13.93 -4.97
CA LEU A 122 -24.39 12.94 -5.65
C LEU A 122 -24.84 11.81 -4.72
N ALA A 123 -23.89 11.28 -3.93
CA ALA A 123 -24.19 10.22 -2.97
C ALA A 123 -23.20 10.25 -1.82
N PHE A 124 -23.69 9.91 -0.63
CA PHE A 124 -22.87 9.75 0.56
C PHE A 124 -23.39 8.58 1.41
N LYS A 125 -22.50 7.66 1.77
CA LYS A 125 -22.72 6.59 2.74
C LYS A 125 -21.53 6.55 3.70
N ALA A 126 -21.76 6.87 4.96
CA ALA A 126 -20.77 6.63 6.00
C ALA A 126 -20.60 5.12 6.26
N SER A 127 -19.43 4.70 6.73
CA SER A 127 -19.15 3.28 7.02
C SER A 127 -20.04 2.67 8.11
N ASN A 128 -20.65 3.51 8.96
CA ASN A 128 -21.59 3.12 10.01
C ASN A 128 -23.07 3.36 9.63
N ALA A 129 -23.35 3.79 8.41
CA ALA A 129 -24.71 3.99 7.92
C ALA A 129 -25.17 2.77 7.10
N PRO A 130 -26.46 2.41 7.15
CA PRO A 130 -26.99 1.33 6.34
C PRO A 130 -26.81 1.62 4.84
N PRO A 131 -26.62 0.58 4.00
CA PRO A 131 -26.55 0.77 2.56
C PRO A 131 -27.89 1.29 2.01
N PRO A 132 -27.88 2.07 0.91
CA PRO A 132 -29.11 2.50 0.25
C PRO A 132 -30.00 1.30 -0.12
N PRO A 133 -31.34 1.39 0.10
CA PRO A 133 -32.25 0.31 -0.23
C PRO A 133 -32.12 -0.14 -1.69
N GLY A 134 -32.02 -1.45 -1.92
CA GLY A 134 -31.86 -2.01 -3.26
C GLY A 134 -30.46 -1.90 -3.86
N SER A 135 -29.48 -1.37 -3.13
CA SER A 135 -28.06 -1.41 -3.54
C SER A 135 -27.38 -2.70 -3.10
N SER A 136 -26.39 -3.17 -3.87
CA SER A 136 -25.49 -4.28 -3.51
C SER A 136 -24.25 -3.82 -2.73
N VAL A 137 -24.33 -2.65 -2.09
CA VAL A 137 -23.22 -2.01 -1.37
C VAL A 137 -23.01 -2.70 -0.03
N ASN A 138 -21.74 -2.99 0.30
CA ASN A 138 -21.37 -3.59 1.59
C ASN A 138 -21.72 -2.67 2.79
N GLU A 139 -22.17 -3.28 3.88
CA GLU A 139 -22.55 -2.58 5.13
C GLU A 139 -21.44 -1.68 5.67
N THR A 140 -20.17 -2.08 5.56
CA THR A 140 -19.04 -1.31 6.08
C THR A 140 -18.44 -0.34 5.06
N ALA A 141 -18.89 -0.37 3.81
CA ALA A 141 -18.34 0.48 2.76
C ALA A 141 -18.56 1.96 3.06
N PHE A 142 -17.51 2.74 2.90
CA PHE A 142 -17.60 4.20 2.81
C PHE A 142 -17.80 4.58 1.34
N ILE A 143 -18.82 5.38 1.03
CA ILE A 143 -19.08 5.90 -0.32
C ILE A 143 -19.19 7.40 -0.23
N PHE A 144 -18.45 8.10 -1.08
CA PHE A 144 -18.56 9.54 -1.24
C PHE A 144 -18.43 9.87 -2.72
N ILE A 145 -19.54 10.34 -3.31
CA ILE A 145 -19.63 10.66 -4.72
C ILE A 145 -19.99 12.13 -4.85
N ILE A 146 -19.09 12.88 -5.46
CA ILE A 146 -19.25 14.30 -5.71
C ILE A 146 -19.33 14.57 -7.20
N GLN A 147 -20.07 15.60 -7.57
CA GLN A 147 -20.10 16.12 -8.93
C GLN A 147 -19.99 17.62 -8.86
N THR A 148 -18.84 18.15 -9.24
CA THR A 148 -18.61 19.60 -9.21
C THR A 148 -19.52 20.32 -10.21
N LYS A 149 -19.68 21.64 -10.03
CA LYS A 149 -20.41 22.49 -10.99
C LYS A 149 -19.88 22.32 -12.41
N TYR A 150 -18.56 22.30 -12.60
CA TYR A 150 -17.94 22.08 -13.90
C TYR A 150 -18.31 20.70 -14.49
N MET A 151 -18.27 19.64 -13.69
CA MET A 151 -18.68 18.30 -14.15
C MET A 151 -20.15 18.27 -14.58
N ARG A 152 -21.04 18.98 -13.88
CA ARG A 152 -22.47 19.11 -14.28
C ARG A 152 -22.62 19.88 -15.59
N GLU A 153 -21.90 20.97 -15.74
CA GLU A 153 -21.92 21.79 -16.96
C GLU A 153 -21.44 20.98 -18.16
N LYS A 154 -20.32 20.25 -18.02
CA LYS A 154 -19.80 19.37 -19.09
C LYS A 154 -20.69 18.16 -19.37
N TRP A 155 -21.32 17.60 -18.35
CA TRP A 155 -22.31 16.54 -18.52
C TRP A 155 -23.48 16.98 -19.42
N ASN A 156 -23.99 18.20 -19.19
CA ASN A 156 -25.06 18.78 -20.00
C ASN A 156 -24.56 19.19 -21.40
N GLU A 157 -23.32 19.65 -21.53
CA GLU A 157 -22.72 20.12 -22.79
C GLU A 157 -22.37 18.96 -23.75
N TRP A 158 -21.81 17.87 -23.24
CA TRP A 158 -21.24 16.78 -24.05
C TRP A 158 -22.15 15.55 -24.15
N GLY A 159 -23.39 15.67 -23.67
CA GLY A 159 -24.45 14.70 -23.91
C GLY A 159 -24.27 13.42 -23.14
N ASN A 160 -24.51 13.45 -21.82
CA ASN A 160 -24.91 12.34 -20.93
C ASN A 160 -24.20 10.97 -21.03
N ASP A 161 -23.14 10.83 -21.83
CA ASP A 161 -22.54 9.54 -22.18
C ASP A 161 -21.28 9.26 -21.35
N PHE A 162 -20.81 10.23 -20.55
CA PHE A 162 -19.60 10.11 -19.74
C PHE A 162 -19.74 10.77 -18.36
N ALA A 163 -19.73 9.98 -17.29
CA ALA A 163 -19.72 10.47 -15.91
C ALA A 163 -18.32 10.29 -15.31
N GLY A 164 -17.63 11.41 -15.05
CA GLY A 164 -16.44 11.40 -14.22
C GLY A 164 -16.83 11.26 -12.75
N LEU A 165 -16.75 10.04 -12.20
CA LEU A 165 -16.95 9.77 -10.79
C LEU A 165 -15.59 9.81 -10.07
N ASP A 166 -15.41 10.80 -9.21
CA ASP A 166 -14.30 10.80 -8.25
C ASP A 166 -14.78 10.06 -6.99
N ALA A 167 -14.39 8.78 -6.88
CA ALA A 167 -14.76 7.90 -5.78
C ALA A 167 -13.51 7.45 -5.04
N THR A 168 -13.26 8.04 -3.88
CA THR A 168 -12.20 7.60 -2.97
C THR A 168 -12.70 6.42 -2.14
N HIS A 169 -12.16 5.24 -2.39
CA HIS A 169 -12.37 4.07 -1.57
C HIS A 169 -11.13 3.90 -0.70
N ASN A 170 -11.30 4.00 0.62
CA ASN A 170 -10.26 3.57 1.54
C ASN A 170 -10.12 2.05 1.36
N THR A 171 -9.12 1.63 0.60
CA THR A 171 -8.71 0.24 0.50
C THR A 171 -7.96 -0.08 1.79
N SER A 172 -8.71 -0.48 2.80
CA SER A 172 -8.18 -1.38 3.83
C SER A 172 -7.89 -2.73 3.22
#